data_AF-A0A350G148-F1
#
_entry.id   AF-A0A350G148-F1
#
_cell.length_a   1.000
_cell.length_b   1.000
_cell.length_c   1.000
_cell.angle_alpha   90.00
_cell.angle_beta   90.00
_cell.angle_gamma   90.00
#
_symmetry.space_group_name_H-M   'P 1'
#
loop_
_entity.id
_entity.type
_entity.pdbx_description
1 polymer ?
#
loop_
_entity_poly.entity_id
_entity_poly.type
_entity_poly.pdbx_seq_one_letter_code
_entity_poly.pdbx_strand_id
1 'polypeptide(L)'
;NDIDTILRAAERLKDEDKIRFVLFGDGKERSRLESEAERMKLSNAIFAGVRPKKDMPRVVASADVCLAILQDIPMFRTTYPNKVFDYMAAGRGTVLV
;
A
#
# COMPACT_ATOMS: atom_id res chain seq x y z
N ASN A 1 6.55 -6.08 4.64
CA ASN A 1 5.93 -5.56 3.41
C ASN A 1 7.03 -4.89 2.61
N ASP A 2 7.06 -5.11 1.30
CA ASP A 2 8.05 -4.49 0.41
C ASP A 2 7.53 -3.18 -0.20
N ILE A 3 7.47 -2.11 0.61
CA ILE A 3 6.84 -0.83 0.18
C ILE A 3 7.62 -0.17 -0.97
N ASP A 4 8.92 -0.42 -1.07
CA ASP A 4 9.75 0.06 -2.17
C ASP A 4 9.23 -0.44 -3.54
N THR A 5 8.59 -1.62 -3.59
CA THR A 5 7.89 -2.10 -4.80
C THR A 5 6.71 -1.21 -5.18
N ILE A 6 5.97 -0.67 -4.21
CA ILE A 6 4.90 0.31 -4.49
C ILE A 6 5.50 1.61 -5.05
N LEU A 7 6.60 2.12 -4.49
CA LEU A 7 7.22 3.35 -4.99
C LEU A 7 7.72 3.19 -6.43
N ARG A 8 8.34 2.05 -6.76
CA ARG A 8 8.74 1.73 -8.14
C ARG A 8 7.54 1.62 -9.09
N ALA A 9 6.41 1.08 -8.62
CA ALA A 9 5.18 1.04 -9.42
C ALA A 9 4.59 2.45 -9.62
N ALA A 10 4.59 3.27 -8.58
CA ALA A 10 4.14 4.66 -8.63
C ALA A 10 4.97 5.49 -9.60
N GLU A 11 6.29 5.30 -9.65
CA GLU A 11 7.17 5.96 -10.63
C GLU A 11 6.81 5.61 -12.07
N ARG A 12 6.55 4.32 -12.35
CA ARG A 12 6.16 3.85 -13.69
C ARG A 12 4.79 4.37 -14.13
N LEU A 13 3.93 4.73 -13.18
CA LEU A 13 2.56 5.20 -13.40
C LEU A 13 2.39 6.67 -13.01
N LYS A 14 3.49 7.45 -12.93
CA LYS A 14 3.47 8.84 -12.48
C LYS A 14 2.67 9.77 -13.41
N ASP A 15 2.56 9.40 -14.68
CA ASP A 15 1.84 10.17 -15.71
C ASP A 15 0.37 9.70 -15.88
N GLU A 16 -0.07 8.73 -15.08
CA GLU A 16 -1.45 8.21 -15.08
C GLU A 16 -2.29 8.90 -14.00
N ASP A 17 -2.94 10.02 -14.36
CA ASP A 17 -3.68 10.90 -13.43
C ASP A 17 -4.80 10.21 -12.63
N LYS A 18 -5.27 9.05 -13.09
CA LYS A 18 -6.34 8.28 -12.46
C LYS A 18 -5.84 7.32 -11.37
N ILE A 19 -4.53 7.13 -11.24
CA ILE A 19 -3.96 6.14 -10.32
C ILE A 19 -3.24 6.87 -9.18
N ARG A 20 -3.63 6.54 -7.94
CA ARG A 20 -2.96 7.02 -6.74
C ARG A 20 -2.71 5.88 -5.77
N PHE A 21 -1.51 5.84 -5.21
CA PHE A 21 -1.11 4.88 -4.19
C PHE A 21 -1.26 5.53 -2.82
N VAL A 22 -2.24 5.09 -2.03
CA VAL A 22 -2.49 5.64 -0.70
C VAL A 22 -2.03 4.65 0.36
N LEU A 23 -1.03 5.05 1.15
CA LEU A 23 -0.41 4.24 2.18
C LEU A 23 -0.88 4.69 3.56
N PHE A 24 -1.55 3.80 4.28
CA PHE A 24 -1.94 4.00 5.68
C PHE A 24 -1.01 3.23 6.61
N GLY A 25 -0.65 3.87 7.72
CA GLY A 25 0.23 3.31 8.75
C GLY A 25 1.42 4.22 9.06
N ASP A 26 2.17 3.81 10.08
CA ASP A 26 3.34 4.52 10.58
C ASP A 26 4.41 3.51 10.95
N GLY A 27 4.85 2.78 9.93
CA GLY A 27 5.93 1.80 10.08
C GLY A 27 7.26 2.51 10.32
N LYS A 28 8.23 1.77 10.89
CA LYS A 28 9.59 2.26 11.16
C LYS A 28 10.26 2.88 9.92
N GLU A 29 9.94 2.37 8.74
CA GLU A 29 10.50 2.80 7.46
C GLU A 29 9.82 4.05 6.86
N ARG A 30 8.79 4.62 7.51
CA ARG A 30 7.99 5.69 6.93
C ARG A 30 8.83 6.88 6.47
N SER A 31 9.67 7.43 7.36
CA SER A 31 10.50 8.59 7.02
C SER A 31 11.44 8.29 5.84
N ARG A 32 12.02 7.09 5.79
CA ARG A 32 12.85 6.67 4.65
C ARG A 32 12.05 6.64 3.35
N LEU A 33 10.84 6.09 3.38
CA LEU A 33 9.96 5.94 2.22
C LEU A 33 9.41 7.28 1.72
N GLU A 34 9.08 8.20 2.63
CA GLU A 34 8.66 9.56 2.29
C GLU A 34 9.81 10.32 1.60
N SER A 35 11.02 10.28 2.17
CA SER A 35 12.20 10.88 1.54
C SER A 35 12.53 10.27 0.18
N GLU A 36 12.34 8.96 0.02
CA GLU A 36 12.54 8.29 -1.27
C GLU A 36 11.48 8.72 -2.31
N ALA A 37 10.21 8.81 -1.91
CA ALA A 37 9.15 9.31 -2.79
C ALA A 37 9.37 10.76 -3.22
N GLU A 38 9.86 11.61 -2.33
CA GLU A 38 10.27 12.99 -2.64
C GLU A 38 11.43 13.04 -3.64
N ARG A 39 12.48 12.21 -3.42
CA ARG A 39 13.62 12.08 -4.32
C ARG A 39 13.21 11.65 -5.72
N MET A 40 12.26 10.72 -5.81
CA MET A 40 11.66 10.23 -7.06
C MET A 40 10.61 11.18 -7.64
N LYS A 41 10.26 12.26 -6.94
CA LYS A 41 9.24 13.26 -7.31
C LYS A 41 7.86 12.64 -7.56
N LEU A 42 7.45 11.70 -6.72
CA LEU A 42 6.18 10.99 -6.85
C LEU A 42 5.02 11.83 -6.30
N SER A 43 4.21 12.41 -7.17
CA SER A 43 2.97 13.11 -6.81
C SER A 43 1.79 12.17 -6.60
N ASN A 44 1.90 10.92 -7.06
CA ASN A 44 0.86 9.90 -7.01
C ASN A 44 1.01 8.91 -5.83
N ALA A 45 1.99 9.12 -4.93
CA ALA A 45 2.15 8.34 -3.70
C ALA A 45 1.80 9.19 -2.47
N ILE A 46 0.76 8.80 -1.73
CA ILE A 46 0.20 9.56 -0.61
C ILE A 46 0.39 8.77 0.68
N PHE A 47 1.17 9.32 1.61
CA PHE A 47 1.35 8.79 2.96
C PHE A 47 0.29 9.37 3.90
N ALA A 48 -0.83 8.65 4.06
CA ALA A 48 -2.02 9.11 4.79
C ALA A 48 -1.92 8.95 6.32
N GLY A 49 -0.81 8.41 6.82
CA GLY A 49 -0.53 8.22 8.24
C GLY A 49 -1.42 7.18 8.93
N VAL A 50 -1.49 7.24 10.26
CA VAL A 50 -2.28 6.30 11.07
C VAL A 50 -3.74 6.73 11.13
N ARG A 51 -4.64 5.76 11.01
CA ARG A 51 -6.07 5.93 11.33
C ARG A 51 -6.48 4.99 12.47
N PRO A 52 -7.46 5.38 13.29
CA PRO A 52 -8.05 4.48 14.28
C PRO A 52 -8.52 3.19 13.61
N LYS A 53 -8.32 2.04 14.29
CA LYS A 53 -8.71 0.73 13.74
C LYS A 53 -10.18 0.66 13.32
N LYS A 54 -11.06 1.36 14.03
CA LYS A 54 -12.50 1.48 13.70
C LYS A 54 -12.78 2.16 12.35
N ASP A 55 -11.85 2.96 11.84
CA ASP A 55 -11.99 3.66 10.56
C ASP A 55 -11.52 2.80 9.38
N MET A 56 -10.66 1.81 9.63
CA MET A 56 -10.03 1.01 8.57
C MET A 56 -11.03 0.32 7.62
N PRO A 57 -12.17 -0.23 8.07
CA PRO A 57 -13.16 -0.78 7.15
C PRO A 57 -13.64 0.24 6.11
N ARG A 58 -13.85 1.50 6.51
CA ARG A 58 -14.27 2.57 5.58
C ARG A 58 -13.14 2.96 4.64
N VAL A 59 -11.90 2.98 5.13
CA VAL A 59 -10.71 3.25 4.32
C VAL A 59 -10.54 2.20 3.23
N VAL A 60 -10.57 0.92 3.60
CA VAL A 60 -10.47 -0.19 2.65
C VAL A 60 -11.61 -0.14 1.63
N ALA A 61 -12.85 0.09 2.09
CA ALA A 61 -14.01 0.20 1.21
C ALA A 61 -13.98 1.42 0.27
N SER A 62 -13.13 2.43 0.52
CA SER A 62 -12.97 3.57 -0.39
C SER A 62 -11.95 3.34 -1.50
N ALA A 63 -11.16 2.27 -1.45
CA ALA A 63 -10.18 1.96 -2.48
C ALA A 63 -10.84 1.31 -3.71
N ASP A 64 -10.27 1.53 -4.89
CA ASP A 64 -10.62 0.78 -6.11
C ASP A 64 -9.99 -0.62 -6.09
N VAL A 65 -8.73 -0.70 -5.65
CA VAL A 65 -7.92 -1.92 -5.55
C VAL A 65 -7.14 -1.89 -4.25
N CYS A 66 -7.03 -3.04 -3.57
CA CYS A 66 -6.21 -3.20 -2.38
C CYS A 66 -4.96 -4.03 -2.67
N LEU A 67 -3.83 -3.61 -2.10
CA LEU A 67 -2.52 -4.23 -2.30
C LEU A 67 -2.06 -4.98 -1.05
N ALA A 68 -1.64 -6.22 -1.25
CA ALA A 68 -0.91 -7.00 -0.27
C ALA A 68 0.45 -7.37 -0.87
N ILE A 69 1.50 -6.70 -0.37
CA ILE A 69 2.88 -6.87 -0.83
C ILE A 69 3.73 -7.54 0.25
N LEU A 70 4.26 -8.71 -0.04
CA LEU A 70 5.14 -9.47 0.83
C LEU A 70 6.59 -9.33 0.37
N GLN A 71 7.53 -9.44 1.30
CA GLN A 71 8.92 -9.59 0.92
C GLN A 71 9.15 -11.02 0.46
N ASP A 72 10.01 -11.24 -0.54
CA ASP A 72 10.40 -12.59 -0.95
C ASP A 72 11.39 -13.19 0.07
N ILE A 73 10.84 -13.66 1.18
CA ILE A 73 11.57 -14.38 2.22
C ILE A 73 10.89 -15.73 2.49
N PRO A 74 11.64 -16.80 2.84
CA PRO A 74 11.07 -18.14 3.01
C PRO A 74 9.88 -18.19 3.97
N MET A 75 9.89 -17.38 5.03
CA MET A 75 8.80 -17.31 6.00
C MET A 75 7.47 -16.90 5.36
N PHE A 76 7.47 -15.89 4.48
CA PHE A 76 6.24 -15.37 3.87
C PHE A 76 5.67 -16.27 2.78
N ARG A 77 6.41 -17.29 2.32
CA ARG A 77 5.89 -18.30 1.39
C ARG A 77 4.87 -19.25 2.02
N THR A 78 4.80 -19.30 3.35
CA THR A 78 3.91 -20.20 4.09
C THR A 78 2.80 -19.48 4.86
N THR A 79 2.75 -18.14 4.80
CA THR A 79 1.81 -17.33 5.57
C THR A 79 0.93 -16.49 4.67
N TYR A 80 -0.38 -16.53 4.91
CA TYR A 80 -1.31 -15.60 4.29
C TYR A 80 -1.42 -14.31 5.10
N PRO A 81 -1.33 -13.13 4.48
CA PRO A 81 -1.46 -11.86 5.19
C PRO A 81 -2.92 -11.59 5.56
N ASN A 82 -3.20 -11.47 6.86
CA ASN A 82 -4.58 -11.30 7.38
C ASN A 82 -5.37 -10.14 6.75
N LYS A 83 -4.69 -9.05 6.38
CA LYS A 83 -5.32 -7.86 5.75
C LYS A 83 -6.03 -8.17 4.43
N VAL A 84 -5.66 -9.25 3.72
CA VAL A 84 -6.34 -9.66 2.49
C VAL A 84 -7.80 -10.04 2.77
N PHE A 85 -8.09 -10.64 3.92
CA PHE A 85 -9.47 -10.96 4.29
C PHE A 85 -10.33 -9.70 4.47
N ASP A 86 -9.77 -8.63 5.03
CA ASP A 86 -10.46 -7.34 5.16
C ASP A 86 -10.77 -6.74 3.78
N TYR A 87 -9.83 -6.86 2.83
CA TYR A 87 -10.00 -6.37 1.46
C TYR A 87 -11.13 -7.14 0.74
N MET A 88 -11.14 -8.46 0.88
CA MET A 88 -12.15 -9.33 0.32
C MET A 88 -13.53 -9.09 0.95
N ALA A 89 -13.60 -8.92 2.27
CA ALA A 89 -14.83 -8.61 2.99
C ALA A 89 -15.42 -7.26 2.55
N ALA A 90 -14.58 -6.30 2.15
CA ALA A 90 -15.00 -5.01 1.59
C ALA A 90 -15.35 -5.07 0.09
N GLY A 91 -15.29 -6.26 -0.55
CA GLY A 91 -15.60 -6.45 -1.96
C GLY A 91 -14.60 -5.80 -2.91
N ARG A 92 -13.33 -5.67 -2.50
CA ARG A 92 -12.30 -4.96 -3.27
C ARG A 92 -11.38 -5.89 -4.04
N GLY A 93 -11.11 -5.52 -5.30
CA GLY A 93 -10.11 -6.19 -6.12
C GLY A 93 -8.79 -6.20 -5.37
N THR A 94 -8.18 -7.39 -5.24
CA THR A 94 -6.97 -7.56 -4.44
C THR A 94 -5.81 -8.01 -5.32
N VAL A 95 -4.70 -7.29 -5.23
CA VAL A 95 -3.43 -7.66 -5.86
C VAL A 95 -2.49 -8.17 -4.75
N LEU A 96 -2.12 -9.45 -4.85
CA LEU A 96 -1.18 -10.11 -3.96
C LEU A 96 0.12 -10.36 -4.70
N VAL A 97 1.23 -9.80 -4.20
CA VAL A 97 2.56 -9.86 -4.83
C VAL A 97 3.64 -10.14 -3.79
#